data_AF-A0A0B3A5L3-F1
#
_entry.id   AF-A0A0B3A5L3-F1
#
_cell.length_a   1.000
_cell.length_b   1.000
_cell.length_c   1.000
_cell.angle_alpha   90.00
_cell.angle_beta   90.00
_cell.angle_gamma   90.00
#
_symmetry.space_group_name_H-M   'P 1'
#
loop_
_entity.id
_entity.type
_entity.pdbx_description
1 polymer ?
#
loop_
_entity_poly.entity_id
_entity_poly.type
_entity_poly.pdbx_seq_one_letter_code
_entity_poly.pdbx_strand_id
1 'polypeptide(L)'
;MGNIKAEKCHRCQAFPASEMTGVYCKACFCDILEKRMRKELKGRINKGSRVLVMDKAAAKIIRSLLNYPFSIDILKSRKLSPCNLPALISHPDFIKLIRDKNHDVAVLPWTADLEAAVFLEQSFFNKKSPNSIKILKLFRQITEKELKSYCTIRGLNTWTSQMPASIGFIRLLDREHPEIVHGLVRSSEEVENISSQAHAKKTQKRKPGKN
;
A
#
# COMPACT_ATOMS: atom_id res chain seq x y z
N MET A 1 3.85 -14.14 -33.68
CA MET A 1 2.94 -13.26 -32.92
C MET A 1 1.56 -13.87 -33.01
N GLY A 2 1.07 -14.52 -31.95
CA GLY A 2 -0.24 -15.18 -31.98
C GLY A 2 -1.36 -14.14 -31.95
N ASN A 3 -2.39 -14.32 -32.78
CA ASN A 3 -3.63 -13.55 -32.72
C ASN A 3 -4.29 -13.81 -31.36
N ILE A 4 -4.06 -12.93 -30.38
CA ILE A 4 -4.81 -12.93 -29.13
C ILE A 4 -6.22 -12.50 -29.50
N LYS A 5 -7.16 -13.46 -29.58
CA LYS A 5 -8.58 -13.15 -29.71
C LYS A 5 -8.92 -12.27 -28.51
N ALA A 6 -9.28 -11.01 -28.73
CA ALA A 6 -9.70 -10.14 -27.65
C ALA A 6 -10.90 -10.79 -26.96
N GLU A 7 -10.72 -11.16 -25.70
CA GLU A 7 -11.79 -11.79 -24.91
C GLU A 7 -12.75 -10.71 -24.40
N LYS A 8 -13.99 -11.11 -24.08
CA LYS A 8 -14.95 -10.20 -23.43
C LYS A 8 -14.50 -9.92 -22.00
N CYS A 9 -14.79 -8.72 -21.50
CA CYS A 9 -14.53 -8.38 -20.09
C CYS A 9 -15.29 -9.32 -19.15
N HIS A 10 -14.61 -9.99 -18.21
CA HIS A 10 -15.23 -10.93 -17.27
C HIS A 10 -16.33 -10.29 -16.40
N ARG A 11 -16.27 -8.97 -16.17
CA ARG A 11 -17.20 -8.27 -15.28
C ARG A 11 -18.42 -7.69 -15.98
N CYS A 12 -18.23 -6.96 -17.07
CA CYS A 12 -19.33 -6.30 -17.78
C CYS A 12 -19.67 -6.93 -19.13
N GLN A 13 -18.92 -7.95 -19.56
CA GLN A 13 -19.07 -8.65 -20.84
C GLN A 13 -18.88 -7.74 -22.08
N ALA A 14 -18.51 -6.47 -21.89
CA ALA A 14 -18.19 -5.55 -22.97
C ALA A 14 -16.83 -5.90 -23.61
N PHE A 15 -16.73 -5.62 -24.91
CA PHE A 15 -15.53 -5.85 -25.73
C PHE A 15 -14.75 -4.53 -25.92
N PRO A 16 -13.41 -4.56 -26.04
CA PRO A 16 -12.48 -5.67 -25.75
C PRO A 16 -11.94 -5.63 -24.30
N ALA A 17 -11.62 -6.80 -23.73
CA ALA A 17 -10.66 -6.85 -22.63
C ALA A 17 -9.30 -6.36 -23.14
N SER A 18 -8.57 -5.60 -22.32
CA SER A 18 -7.29 -5.01 -22.73
C SER A 18 -6.15 -5.92 -22.29
N GLU A 19 -5.18 -6.20 -23.17
CA GLU A 19 -3.99 -7.01 -22.84
C GLU A 19 -3.28 -6.51 -21.56
N MET A 20 -3.26 -5.19 -21.36
CA MET A 20 -2.64 -4.54 -20.20
C MET A 20 -3.37 -4.83 -18.87
N THR A 21 -4.62 -5.27 -18.93
CA THR A 21 -5.52 -5.51 -17.79
C THR A 21 -6.00 -6.96 -17.72
N GLY A 22 -5.51 -7.82 -18.63
CA GLY A 22 -5.89 -9.22 -18.75
C GLY A 22 -7.37 -9.36 -19.13
N VAL A 23 -8.16 -9.86 -18.19
CA VAL A 23 -9.56 -10.27 -18.40
C VAL A 23 -10.60 -9.16 -18.22
N TYR A 24 -10.17 -7.93 -17.92
CA TYR A 24 -11.05 -6.79 -17.68
C TYR A 24 -10.89 -5.71 -18.76
N CYS A 25 -11.97 -4.99 -19.06
CA CYS A 25 -11.87 -3.71 -19.77
C CYS A 25 -11.27 -2.63 -18.85
N LYS A 26 -10.77 -1.53 -19.44
CA LYS A 26 -10.10 -0.43 -18.70
C LYS A 26 -10.96 0.12 -17.56
N ALA A 27 -12.26 0.35 -17.81
CA ALA A 27 -13.18 0.91 -16.81
C ALA A 27 -13.40 -0.05 -15.62
N CYS A 28 -13.69 -1.33 -15.89
CA CYS A 28 -13.88 -2.33 -14.84
C CYS A 28 -12.61 -2.57 -14.03
N PHE A 29 -11.44 -2.58 -14.70
CA PHE A 29 -10.15 -2.69 -14.04
C PHE A 29 -9.91 -1.53 -13.06
N CYS A 30 -10.09 -0.28 -13.51
CA CYS A 30 -9.97 0.88 -12.63
C CYS A 30 -10.94 0.82 -11.45
N ASP A 31 -12.22 0.49 -11.68
CA ASP A 31 -13.20 0.39 -10.58
C ASP A 31 -12.82 -0.68 -9.54
N ILE A 32 -12.29 -1.84 -9.97
CA ILE A 32 -11.81 -2.89 -9.05
C ILE A 32 -10.66 -2.37 -8.18
N LEU A 33 -9.66 -1.74 -8.79
CA LEU A 33 -8.50 -1.22 -8.05
C LEU A 33 -8.89 -0.09 -7.11
N GLU A 34 -9.74 0.84 -7.55
CA GLU A 34 -10.23 1.92 -6.70
C GLU A 34 -11.01 1.38 -5.50
N LYS A 35 -11.80 0.32 -5.66
CA LYS A 35 -12.46 -0.36 -4.53
C LYS A 35 -11.46 -0.92 -3.53
N ARG A 36 -10.37 -1.55 -4.00
CA ARG A 36 -9.28 -2.03 -3.13
C ARG A 36 -8.60 -0.88 -2.39
N MET A 37 -8.27 0.22 -3.08
CA MET A 37 -7.68 1.42 -2.45
C MET A 37 -8.62 2.06 -1.43
N ARG A 38 -9.92 2.18 -1.74
CA ARG A 38 -10.93 2.71 -0.81
C ARG A 38 -11.06 1.84 0.45
N LYS A 39 -10.89 0.52 0.33
CA LYS A 39 -10.87 -0.41 1.48
C LYS A 39 -9.71 -0.08 2.43
N GLU A 40 -8.52 0.22 1.91
CA GLU A 40 -7.37 0.62 2.73
C GLU A 40 -7.56 2.01 3.38
N LEU A 41 -8.27 2.91 2.72
CA LEU A 41 -8.57 4.26 3.25
C LEU A 41 -9.68 4.28 4.30
N LYS A 42 -10.60 3.30 4.27
CA LYS A 42 -11.82 3.30 5.09
C LYS A 42 -11.49 3.33 6.59
N GLY A 43 -12.02 4.34 7.29
CA GLY A 43 -11.84 4.52 8.74
C GLY A 43 -10.44 4.95 9.17
N ARG A 44 -9.52 5.19 8.22
CA ARG A 44 -8.15 5.66 8.50
C ARG A 44 -7.98 7.15 8.23
N ILE A 45 -8.71 7.68 7.25
CA ILE A 45 -8.82 9.10 6.95
C ILE A 45 -10.25 9.52 7.25
N ASN A 46 -10.42 10.59 8.02
CA ASN A 46 -11.72 11.16 8.38
C ASN A 46 -11.86 12.57 7.81
N LYS A 47 -13.08 13.11 7.86
CA LYS A 47 -13.35 14.51 7.49
C LYS A 47 -12.51 15.43 8.39
N GLY A 48 -11.77 16.36 7.78
CA GLY A 48 -10.90 17.30 8.48
C GLY A 48 -9.52 16.75 8.84
N SER A 49 -9.21 15.47 8.58
CA SER A 49 -7.88 14.92 8.87
C SER A 49 -6.76 15.62 8.10
N ARG A 50 -5.59 15.72 8.73
CA ARG A 50 -4.33 16.18 8.13
C ARG A 50 -3.48 14.98 7.74
N VAL A 51 -3.32 14.79 6.45
CA VAL A 51 -2.70 13.61 5.86
C VAL A 51 -1.35 13.97 5.26
N LEU A 52 -0.28 13.31 5.70
CA LEU A 52 1.02 13.41 5.05
C LEU A 52 1.14 12.33 3.99
N VAL A 53 1.39 12.69 2.73
CA VAL A 53 1.52 11.73 1.62
C VAL A 53 2.93 11.81 1.05
N MET A 54 3.60 10.67 0.88
CA MET A 54 4.98 10.66 0.37
C MET A 54 5.10 10.92 -1.13
N ASP A 55 4.01 10.78 -1.88
CA ASP A 55 4.04 10.86 -3.34
C ASP A 55 2.88 11.69 -3.93
N LYS A 56 3.17 12.39 -5.04
CA LYS A 56 2.19 13.25 -5.72
C LYS A 56 1.10 12.44 -6.43
N ALA A 57 1.43 11.30 -7.03
CA ALA A 57 0.43 10.46 -7.69
C ALA A 57 -0.51 9.83 -6.65
N ALA A 58 0.04 9.31 -5.54
CA ALA A 58 -0.76 8.86 -4.41
C ALA A 58 -1.69 9.96 -3.88
N ALA A 59 -1.19 11.20 -3.71
CA ALA A 59 -2.03 12.32 -3.28
C ALA A 59 -3.18 12.62 -4.26
N LYS A 60 -2.92 12.59 -5.58
CA LYS A 60 -3.97 12.76 -6.60
C LYS A 60 -5.01 11.64 -6.53
N ILE A 61 -4.56 10.39 -6.38
CA ILE A 61 -5.45 9.23 -6.27
C ILE A 61 -6.34 9.36 -5.03
N ILE A 62 -5.78 9.65 -3.86
CA ILE A 62 -6.55 9.82 -2.62
C ILE A 62 -7.61 10.91 -2.79
N ARG A 63 -7.27 12.05 -3.40
CA ARG A 63 -8.25 13.12 -3.70
C ARG A 63 -9.37 12.66 -4.62
N SER A 64 -9.08 11.83 -5.63
CA SER A 64 -10.13 11.28 -6.51
C SER A 64 -11.00 10.22 -5.84
N LEU A 65 -10.47 9.53 -4.81
CA LEU A 65 -11.17 8.45 -4.13
C LEU A 65 -12.05 8.95 -2.96
N LEU A 66 -11.73 10.10 -2.38
CA LEU A 66 -12.41 10.63 -1.20
C LEU A 66 -13.15 11.92 -1.54
N ASN A 67 -14.48 11.88 -1.44
CA ASN A 67 -15.36 13.01 -1.80
C ASN A 67 -15.71 13.92 -0.60
N TYR A 68 -14.82 14.06 0.38
CA TYR A 68 -15.03 14.90 1.56
C TYR A 68 -13.80 15.77 1.82
N PRO A 69 -13.90 16.85 2.61
CA PRO A 69 -12.77 17.74 2.86
C PRO A 69 -11.76 17.12 3.84
N PHE A 70 -10.48 17.16 3.47
CA PHE A 70 -9.31 16.82 4.28
C PHE A 70 -8.09 17.57 3.76
N SER A 71 -7.06 17.74 4.58
CA SER A 71 -5.82 18.43 4.19
C SER A 71 -4.77 17.41 3.77
N ILE A 72 -4.10 17.65 2.65
CA ILE A 72 -2.96 16.83 2.20
C ILE A 72 -1.70 17.67 2.13
N ASP A 73 -0.70 17.26 2.90
CA ASP A 73 0.67 17.72 2.74
C ASP A 73 1.46 16.65 1.99
N ILE A 74 2.26 17.09 0.99
CA ILE A 74 3.10 16.18 0.21
C ILE A 74 4.54 16.32 0.69
N LEU A 75 5.16 15.20 1.04
CA LEU A 75 6.57 15.15 1.42
C LEU A 75 7.45 15.53 0.21
N LYS A 76 8.29 16.57 0.36
CA LYS A 76 9.18 17.03 -0.71
C LYS A 76 10.59 16.41 -0.66
N SER A 77 10.92 15.68 0.40
CA SER A 77 12.27 15.16 0.62
C SER A 77 12.57 13.98 -0.32
N ARG A 78 13.62 14.11 -1.14
CA ARG A 78 14.13 13.02 -1.99
C ARG A 78 14.96 11.98 -1.22
N LYS A 79 15.35 12.29 0.02
CA LYS A 79 16.20 11.42 0.84
C LYS A 79 15.43 10.28 1.51
N LEU A 80 14.10 10.37 1.54
CA LEU A 80 13.23 9.41 2.21
C LEU A 80 12.67 8.43 1.19
N SER A 81 13.17 7.20 1.26
CA SER A 81 12.67 6.11 0.44
C SER A 81 11.67 5.26 1.23
N PRO A 82 10.50 4.91 0.65
CA PRO A 82 9.55 4.05 1.33
C PRO A 82 10.09 2.62 1.52
N CYS A 83 11.07 2.16 0.73
CA CYS A 83 11.47 0.74 0.74
C CYS A 83 12.09 0.25 2.05
N ASN A 84 12.57 1.16 2.91
CA ASN A 84 13.06 0.82 4.24
C ASN A 84 12.15 1.47 5.29
N LEU A 85 11.00 0.83 5.53
CA LEU A 85 10.00 1.33 6.48
C LEU A 85 10.59 1.58 7.88
N PRO A 86 11.44 0.70 8.46
CA PRO A 86 12.10 1.00 9.72
C PRO A 86 12.94 2.28 9.68
N ALA A 87 13.77 2.47 8.65
CA ALA A 87 14.60 3.67 8.52
C ALA A 87 13.75 4.93 8.32
N LEU A 88 12.66 4.85 7.54
CA LEU A 88 11.72 5.95 7.32
C LEU A 88 11.05 6.39 8.63
N ILE A 89 10.51 5.43 9.39
CA ILE A 89 9.79 5.69 10.65
C ILE A 89 10.74 6.25 11.71
N SER A 90 11.99 5.81 11.72
CA SER A 90 13.03 6.31 12.62
C SER A 90 13.69 7.60 12.14
N HIS A 91 13.41 8.07 10.92
CA HIS A 91 14.08 9.25 10.37
C HIS A 91 13.63 10.52 11.10
N PRO A 92 14.55 11.33 11.67
CA PRO A 92 14.21 12.53 12.42
C PRO A 92 13.30 13.49 11.65
N ASP A 93 13.61 13.77 10.38
CA ASP A 93 12.79 14.64 9.53
C ASP A 93 11.36 14.14 9.36
N PHE A 94 11.15 12.82 9.24
CA PHE A 94 9.82 12.24 9.06
C PHE A 94 9.01 12.35 10.35
N ILE A 95 9.62 12.03 11.49
CA ILE A 95 9.00 12.18 12.82
C ILE A 95 8.66 13.65 13.08
N LYS A 96 9.60 14.55 12.80
CA LYS A 96 9.43 15.98 12.96
C LYS A 96 8.30 16.50 12.08
N LEU A 97 8.20 16.08 10.81
CA LEU A 97 7.11 16.48 9.92
C LEU A 97 5.73 16.04 10.44
N ILE A 98 5.64 14.82 10.98
CA ILE A 98 4.40 14.29 11.53
C ILE A 98 4.00 15.08 12.79
N ARG A 99 4.95 15.32 13.70
CA ARG A 99 4.71 16.02 14.97
C ARG A 99 4.46 17.52 14.80
N ASP A 100 5.33 18.24 14.10
CA ASP A 100 5.29 19.70 14.01
C ASP A 100 4.02 20.21 13.34
N LYS A 101 3.51 19.46 12.37
CA LYS A 101 2.29 19.81 11.62
C LYS A 101 1.04 19.06 12.09
N ASN A 102 1.16 18.29 13.16
CA ASN A 102 0.09 17.51 13.76
C ASN A 102 -0.68 16.66 12.73
N HIS A 103 0.05 15.85 11.95
CA HIS A 103 -0.57 14.95 10.98
C HIS A 103 -1.19 13.75 11.67
N ASP A 104 -2.44 13.42 11.31
CA ASP A 104 -3.18 12.29 11.88
C ASP A 104 -2.69 10.93 11.35
N VAL A 105 -2.25 10.93 10.09
CA VAL A 105 -1.87 9.71 9.35
C VAL A 105 -0.84 10.03 8.28
N ALA A 106 0.16 9.15 8.15
CA ALA A 106 1.12 9.17 7.06
C ALA A 106 0.77 8.09 6.03
N VAL A 107 0.64 8.48 4.77
CA VAL A 107 0.27 7.59 3.66
C VAL A 107 1.50 7.31 2.80
N LEU A 108 1.77 6.02 2.62
CA LEU A 108 2.87 5.52 1.80
C LEU A 108 2.33 4.92 0.50
N PRO A 109 2.97 5.21 -0.65
CA PRO A 109 2.73 4.49 -1.90
C PRO A 109 3.34 3.09 -1.78
N TRP A 110 2.69 2.19 -1.05
CA TRP A 110 3.25 0.90 -0.67
C TRP A 110 2.51 -0.23 -1.39
N THR A 111 3.15 -0.89 -2.35
CA THR A 111 2.53 -1.96 -3.17
C THR A 111 2.56 -3.32 -2.50
N ALA A 112 1.79 -4.26 -3.05
CA ALA A 112 1.79 -5.66 -2.63
C ALA A 112 3.19 -6.31 -2.78
N ASP A 113 3.90 -6.04 -3.87
CA ASP A 113 5.24 -6.58 -4.11
C ASP A 113 6.24 -6.08 -3.05
N LEU A 114 6.13 -4.80 -2.67
CA LEU A 114 6.99 -4.21 -1.65
C LEU A 114 6.69 -4.80 -0.28
N GLU A 115 5.41 -4.97 0.07
CA GLU A 115 4.99 -5.63 1.30
C GLU A 115 5.52 -7.05 1.38
N ALA A 116 5.36 -7.85 0.32
CA ALA A 116 5.83 -9.23 0.26
C ALA A 116 7.36 -9.30 0.42
N ALA A 117 8.11 -8.44 -0.26
CA ALA A 117 9.55 -8.39 -0.18
C ALA A 117 10.05 -8.01 1.23
N VAL A 118 9.46 -6.97 1.83
CA VAL A 118 9.82 -6.52 3.19
C VAL A 118 9.42 -7.56 4.23
N PHE A 119 8.26 -8.19 4.10
CA PHE A 119 7.81 -9.25 5.01
C PHE A 119 8.76 -10.45 4.98
N LEU A 120 9.20 -10.85 3.78
CA LEU A 120 10.15 -11.95 3.61
C LEU A 120 11.51 -11.60 4.25
N GLU A 121 12.04 -10.41 4.01
CA GLU A 121 13.28 -9.95 4.66
C GLU A 121 13.15 -9.92 6.20
N GLN A 122 12.04 -9.41 6.73
CA GLN A 122 11.82 -9.37 8.18
C GLN A 122 11.76 -10.78 8.78
N SER A 123 11.13 -11.72 8.08
CA SER A 123 11.02 -13.11 8.49
C SER A 123 12.40 -13.80 8.56
N PHE A 124 13.28 -13.51 7.60
CA PHE A 124 14.64 -14.07 7.60
C PHE A 124 15.58 -13.40 8.61
N PHE A 125 15.47 -12.08 8.81
CA PHE A 125 16.40 -11.33 9.65
C PHE A 125 15.90 -11.06 11.08
N ASN A 126 14.75 -11.62 11.47
CA ASN A 126 14.09 -11.42 12.76
C ASN A 126 14.00 -9.94 13.19
N LYS A 127 13.79 -9.05 12.21
CA LYS A 127 13.70 -7.61 12.45
C LYS A 127 12.29 -7.26 12.89
N LYS A 128 12.15 -6.62 14.05
CA LYS A 128 10.86 -6.12 14.53
C LYS A 128 10.44 -4.86 13.78
N SER A 129 9.17 -4.75 13.43
CA SER A 129 8.59 -3.52 12.91
C SER A 129 8.43 -2.48 14.04
N PRO A 130 8.82 -1.21 13.81
CA PRO A 130 8.59 -0.16 14.79
C PRO A 130 7.09 0.20 14.87
N ASN A 131 6.59 0.33 16.10
CA ASN A 131 5.14 0.24 16.40
C ASN A 131 4.46 1.58 16.76
N SER A 132 5.03 2.74 16.40
CA SER A 132 4.59 4.02 17.00
C SER A 132 3.84 5.00 16.08
N ILE A 133 3.88 4.84 14.76
CA ILE A 133 3.28 5.82 13.83
C ILE A 133 2.12 5.19 13.06
N LYS A 134 0.97 5.89 13.02
CA LYS A 134 -0.19 5.51 12.17
C LYS A 134 0.19 5.68 10.71
N ILE A 135 0.59 4.58 10.11
CA ILE A 135 1.00 4.51 8.71
C ILE A 135 -0.04 3.76 7.91
N LEU A 136 -0.41 4.33 6.77
CA LEU A 136 -1.33 3.75 5.81
C LEU A 136 -0.56 3.34 4.55
N LYS A 137 -0.55 2.04 4.28
CA LYS A 137 0.06 1.43 3.09
C LYS A 137 -0.98 1.43 1.94
N LEU A 138 -1.04 2.49 1.13
CA LEU A 138 -2.18 2.76 0.23
C LEU A 138 -2.45 1.68 -0.82
N PHE A 139 -1.39 1.10 -1.37
CA PHE A 139 -1.47 0.15 -2.48
C PHE A 139 -1.18 -1.29 -2.03
N ARG A 140 -1.33 -1.60 -0.72
CA ARG A 140 -0.88 -2.87 -0.13
C ARG A 140 -1.50 -4.10 -0.82
N GLN A 141 -2.70 -3.94 -1.39
CA GLN A 141 -3.46 -4.99 -2.07
C GLN A 141 -3.38 -4.87 -3.61
N ILE A 142 -2.41 -4.12 -4.12
CA ILE A 142 -2.23 -3.81 -5.55
C ILE A 142 -0.77 -4.03 -5.91
N THR A 143 -0.55 -4.85 -6.93
CA THR A 143 0.80 -5.12 -7.45
C THR A 143 1.35 -3.90 -8.21
N GLU A 144 2.66 -3.84 -8.36
CA GLU A 144 3.36 -2.80 -9.13
C GLU A 144 2.90 -2.80 -10.59
N LYS A 145 2.67 -4.00 -11.16
CA LYS A 145 2.14 -4.16 -12.51
C LYS A 145 0.73 -3.57 -12.65
N GLU A 146 -0.18 -3.93 -11.73
CA GLU A 146 -1.54 -3.39 -11.73
C GLU A 146 -1.53 -1.86 -11.55
N LEU A 147 -0.70 -1.35 -10.63
CA LEU A 147 -0.59 0.09 -10.38
C LEU A 147 -0.05 0.85 -11.60
N LYS A 148 0.94 0.30 -12.31
CA LYS A 148 1.44 0.87 -13.56
C LYS A 148 0.37 0.92 -14.64
N SER A 149 -0.37 -0.17 -14.83
CA SER A 149 -1.52 -0.22 -15.76
C SER A 149 -2.57 0.83 -15.39
N TYR A 150 -2.89 0.95 -14.09
CA TYR A 150 -3.85 1.94 -13.58
C TYR A 150 -3.41 3.37 -13.87
N CYS A 151 -2.17 3.72 -13.53
CA CYS A 151 -1.63 5.06 -13.78
C CYS A 151 -1.63 5.39 -15.28
N THR A 152 -1.27 4.42 -16.12
CA THR A 152 -1.27 4.58 -17.58
C THR A 152 -2.68 4.87 -18.10
N ILE A 153 -3.70 4.10 -17.66
CA ILE A 153 -5.10 4.31 -18.07
C ILE A 153 -5.61 5.68 -17.60
N ARG A 154 -5.21 6.12 -16.40
CA ARG A 154 -5.65 7.38 -15.79
C ARG A 154 -4.83 8.61 -16.22
N GLY A 155 -3.81 8.44 -17.09
CA GLY A 155 -2.93 9.54 -17.49
C GLY A 155 -2.14 10.14 -16.32
N LEU A 156 -1.81 9.32 -15.32
CA LEU A 156 -1.00 9.71 -14.17
C LEU A 156 0.46 9.36 -14.43
N ASN A 157 1.37 10.24 -13.99
CA ASN A 157 2.81 9.97 -14.06
C ASN A 157 3.13 8.66 -13.34
N THR A 158 3.90 7.81 -14.01
CA THR A 158 4.31 6.52 -13.47
C THR A 158 5.21 6.74 -12.26
N TRP A 159 4.88 6.03 -11.19
CA TRP A 159 5.70 5.98 -9.99
C TRP A 159 6.75 4.89 -10.16
N THR A 160 7.98 5.19 -9.79
CA THR A 160 9.04 4.19 -9.66
C THR A 160 9.46 4.14 -8.20
N SER A 161 9.09 3.06 -7.52
CA SER A 161 9.62 2.79 -6.19
C SER A 161 11.06 2.35 -6.30
N GLN A 162 11.89 2.77 -5.35
CA GLN A 162 13.01 1.92 -4.99
C GLN A 162 12.44 0.63 -4.39
N MET A 163 12.98 -0.49 -4.82
CA MET A 163 12.60 -1.81 -4.34
C MET A 163 13.75 -2.39 -3.52
N PRO A 164 13.47 -3.18 -2.48
CA PRO A 164 14.51 -3.87 -1.73
C PRO A 164 15.21 -4.93 -2.62
N ALA A 165 16.39 -5.38 -2.19
CA ALA A 165 17.17 -6.37 -2.94
C ALA A 165 16.41 -7.69 -3.15
N SER A 166 15.57 -8.09 -2.19
CA SER A 166 14.74 -9.29 -2.25
C SER A 166 13.65 -9.28 -3.33
N ILE A 167 13.37 -8.13 -3.98
CA ILE A 167 12.32 -8.05 -5.01
C ILE A 167 12.58 -8.98 -6.20
N GLY A 168 13.85 -9.22 -6.54
CA GLY A 168 14.22 -10.14 -7.63
C GLY A 168 13.76 -11.57 -7.33
N PHE A 169 13.91 -12.00 -6.07
CA PHE A 169 13.44 -13.31 -5.61
C PHE A 169 11.92 -13.39 -5.58
N ILE A 170 11.23 -12.35 -5.10
CA ILE A 170 9.75 -12.31 -5.11
C ILE A 170 9.20 -12.43 -6.54
N ARG A 171 9.80 -11.73 -7.50
CA ARG A 171 9.39 -11.80 -8.91
C ARG A 171 9.67 -13.16 -9.55
N LEU A 172 10.73 -13.85 -9.14
CA LEU A 172 11.01 -15.22 -9.57
C LEU A 172 9.92 -16.16 -9.04
N LEU A 173 9.61 -16.06 -7.74
CA LEU A 173 8.56 -16.87 -7.11
C LEU A 173 7.18 -16.62 -7.73
N ASP A 174 6.82 -15.37 -8.02
CA ASP A 174 5.52 -15.05 -8.64
C ASP A 174 5.39 -15.57 -10.07
N ARG A 175 6.52 -15.78 -10.76
CA ARG A 175 6.55 -16.44 -12.07
C ARG A 175 6.27 -17.93 -11.98
N GLU A 176 6.85 -18.60 -10.99
CA GLU A 176 6.70 -20.06 -10.79
C GLU A 176 5.38 -20.40 -10.09
N HIS A 177 4.95 -19.54 -9.17
CA HIS A 177 3.77 -19.69 -8.35
C HIS A 177 2.95 -18.40 -8.39
N PRO A 178 2.05 -18.26 -9.37
CA PRO A 178 1.11 -17.14 -9.41
C PRO A 178 0.38 -17.00 -8.07
N GLU A 179 0.13 -15.76 -7.67
CA GLU A 179 -0.56 -15.39 -6.42
C GLU A 179 0.29 -15.44 -5.14
N ILE A 180 1.56 -15.87 -5.19
CA ILE A 180 2.40 -15.92 -3.99
C ILE A 180 2.57 -14.56 -3.33
N VAL A 181 2.61 -13.47 -4.11
CA VAL A 181 2.66 -12.09 -3.57
C VAL A 181 1.46 -11.82 -2.67
N HIS A 182 0.26 -12.18 -3.10
CA HIS A 182 -0.96 -11.99 -2.30
C HIS A 182 -1.00 -12.92 -1.09
N GLY A 183 -0.49 -14.15 -1.21
CA GLY A 183 -0.30 -15.06 -0.09
C GLY A 183 0.59 -14.46 1.00
N LEU A 184 1.74 -13.91 0.62
CA LEU A 184 2.68 -13.26 1.53
C LEU A 184 2.10 -12.01 2.19
N VAL A 185 1.37 -11.18 1.44
CA VAL A 185 0.66 -10.01 2.01
C VAL A 185 -0.39 -10.45 3.04
N ARG A 186 -1.13 -11.53 2.77
CA ARG A 186 -2.11 -12.05 3.74
C ARG A 186 -1.43 -12.55 5.02
N SER A 187 -0.32 -13.26 4.88
CA SER A 187 0.48 -13.70 6.03
C SER A 187 1.03 -12.51 6.83
N SER A 188 1.47 -11.44 6.16
CA SER A 188 1.93 -10.23 6.87
C SER A 188 0.81 -9.57 7.68
N GLU A 189 -0.40 -9.48 7.11
CA GLU A 189 -1.60 -8.98 7.81
C GLU A 189 -1.96 -9.83 9.03
N GLU A 190 -1.90 -11.16 8.92
CA GLU A 190 -2.16 -12.08 10.03
C GLU A 190 -1.16 -11.88 11.16
N VAL A 191 0.14 -11.73 10.83
CA VAL A 191 1.19 -11.46 11.82
C VAL A 191 0.98 -10.10 12.50
N GLU A 192 0.66 -9.04 11.75
CA GLU A 192 0.34 -7.71 12.30
C GLU A 192 -0.87 -7.77 13.26
N ASN A 193 -1.89 -8.56 12.92
CA ASN A 193 -3.09 -8.76 13.75
C ASN A 193 -2.77 -9.51 15.05
N ILE A 194 -1.99 -10.60 14.98
CA ILE A 194 -1.57 -11.38 16.16
C ILE A 194 -0.74 -10.50 17.10
N SER A 195 0.22 -9.74 16.56
CA SER A 195 1.06 -8.82 17.33
C SER A 195 0.21 -7.77 18.05
N SER A 196 -0.75 -7.17 17.35
CA SER A 196 -1.65 -6.16 17.92
C SER A 196 -2.50 -6.72 19.07
N GLN A 197 -3.04 -7.93 18.93
CA GLN A 197 -3.81 -8.60 19.99
C GLN A 197 -2.94 -8.94 21.22
N ALA A 198 -1.70 -9.39 21.01
CA ALA A 198 -0.77 -9.68 22.09
C ALA A 198 -0.41 -8.42 22.89
N HIS A 199 -0.22 -7.27 22.22
CA HIS A 199 0.01 -5.98 22.87
C HIS A 199 -1.21 -5.49 23.67
N ALA A 200 -2.42 -5.64 23.14
CA ALA A 200 -3.65 -5.28 23.86
C ALA A 200 -3.83 -6.08 25.17
N LYS A 201 -3.60 -7.40 25.12
CA LYS A 201 -3.68 -8.28 26.31
C LYS A 201 -2.65 -7.93 27.39
N LYS A 202 -1.42 -7.58 27.01
CA LYS A 202 -0.37 -7.15 27.96
C LYS A 202 -0.72 -5.83 28.66
N THR A 203 -1.36 -4.91 27.96
CA THR A 203 -1.73 -3.59 28.50
C THR A 203 -2.88 -3.71 29.51
N GLN A 204 -3.83 -4.63 29.28
CA GLN A 204 -4.94 -4.89 30.21
C GLN A 204 -4.48 -5.53 31.54
N LYS A 205 -3.49 -6.43 31.52
CA LYS A 205 -2.94 -7.07 32.74
C LYS A 205 -2.15 -6.11 33.65
N ARG A 206 -1.78 -4.91 33.17
CA ARG A 206 -0.94 -3.94 33.90
C ARG A 206 -1.72 -2.80 34.59
N LYS A 207 -3.05 -2.86 34.65
CA LYS A 207 -3.83 -1.98 35.54
C LYS A 207 -4.01 -2.70 36.89
N PRO A 208 -3.09 -2.53 37.87
CA PRO A 208 -3.38 -2.97 39.24
C PRO A 208 -4.57 -2.15 39.75
N GLY A 209 -5.51 -2.82 40.41
CA GLY A 209 -6.62 -2.15 41.09
C GLY A 209 -6.08 -1.06 41.99
N LYS A 210 -6.49 0.18 41.73
CA LYS A 210 -6.41 1.22 42.74
C LYS A 210 -7.50 0.89 43.76
N ASN A 211 -7.11 0.22 44.84
CA ASN A 211 -7.80 0.34 46.13
C ASN A 211 -7.21 1.55 46.85
#